data_AF-A0A096MGU7-F1
#
_entry.id   AF-A0A096MGU7-F1
#
_cell.length_a   1.000
_cell.length_b   1.000
_cell.length_c   1.000
_cell.angle_alpha   90.00
_cell.angle_beta   90.00
_cell.angle_gamma   90.00
#
_symmetry.space_group_name_H-M   'P 1'
#
loop_
_entity.id
_entity.type
_entity.pdbx_description
1 polymer ?
#
loop_
_entity_poly.entity_id
_entity_poly.type
_entity_poly.pdbx_seq_one_letter_code
_entity_poly.pdbx_strand_id
1 'polypeptide(L)'
;MDDVPPIITIQVALRIQPNDGPVFFKVDGTRFGQSRTIKLLTGSKYRVEVAVKPGALEATNMNIGGIVFPLEQQSRDEESVVYHGRYDTEGVPHTKSGDRQPIQVSIEVRS
;
A
#
# COMPACT_ATOMS: atom_id res chain seq x y z
N MET A 1 -9.26 -26.09 23.51
CA MET A 1 -9.86 -25.19 22.53
C MET A 1 -8.72 -24.76 21.65
N ASP A 2 -8.73 -25.18 20.38
CA ASP A 2 -7.69 -24.74 19.44
C ASP A 2 -7.81 -23.23 19.29
N ASP A 3 -6.74 -22.51 19.66
CA ASP A 3 -6.70 -21.05 19.62
C ASP A 3 -6.89 -20.59 18.18
N VAL A 4 -8.01 -19.89 17.93
CA VAL A 4 -8.24 -19.24 16.64
C VAL A 4 -7.18 -18.15 16.47
N PRO A 5 -6.41 -18.14 15.37
CA PRO A 5 -5.43 -17.10 15.14
C PRO A 5 -6.09 -15.72 15.21
N PRO A 6 -5.44 -14.74 15.86
CA PRO A 6 -6.01 -13.41 16.00
C PRO A 6 -6.28 -12.79 14.63
N ILE A 7 -7.41 -12.09 14.52
CA ILE A 7 -7.76 -11.34 13.30
C ILE A 7 -6.75 -10.20 13.13
N ILE A 8 -6.10 -10.18 11.97
CA ILE A 8 -5.17 -9.11 11.60
C ILE A 8 -5.93 -8.07 10.77
N THR A 9 -5.85 -6.81 11.16
CA THR A 9 -6.38 -5.69 10.37
C THR A 9 -5.24 -4.88 9.80
N ILE A 10 -5.25 -4.67 8.48
CA ILE A 10 -4.27 -3.85 7.76
C ILE A 10 -5.00 -2.73 7.05
N GLN A 11 -4.59 -1.50 7.32
CA GLN A 11 -5.04 -0.31 6.60
C GLN A 11 -3.87 0.27 5.84
N VAL A 12 -4.09 0.62 4.57
CA VAL A 12 -3.08 1.23 3.70
C VAL A 12 -3.62 2.52 3.13
N ALA A 13 -2.86 3.60 3.28
CA ALA A 13 -3.15 4.89 2.67
C ALA A 13 -1.97 5.33 1.79
N LEU A 14 -2.27 5.99 0.67
CA LEU A 14 -1.28 6.58 -0.23
C LEU A 14 -1.54 8.07 -0.38
N ARG A 15 -0.46 8.86 -0.34
CA ARG A 15 -0.45 10.31 -0.61
C ARG A 15 0.65 10.64 -1.62
N ILE A 16 0.36 11.47 -2.61
CA ILE A 16 1.39 11.90 -3.58
C ILE A 16 2.30 12.95 -2.94
N GLN A 17 3.61 12.79 -3.11
CA GLN A 17 4.65 13.69 -2.63
C GLN A 17 4.99 14.75 -3.69
N PRO A 18 5.49 15.95 -3.30
CA PRO A 18 5.87 16.34 -1.93
C PRO A 18 4.73 16.91 -1.06
N ASN A 19 3.56 17.17 -1.63
CA ASN A 19 2.53 17.99 -0.97
C ASN A 19 1.48 17.19 -0.18
N ASP A 20 1.70 15.89 0.07
CA ASP A 20 0.70 14.97 0.63
C ASP A 20 -0.67 15.01 -0.09
N GLY A 21 -0.64 15.18 -1.42
CA GLY A 21 -1.83 15.33 -2.23
C GLY A 21 -2.64 14.04 -2.38
N PRO A 22 -3.84 14.12 -2.99
CA PRO A 22 -4.70 12.96 -3.19
C PRO A 22 -4.13 11.99 -4.23
N VAL A 23 -4.43 10.71 -4.03
CA VAL A 23 -4.31 9.67 -5.06
C VAL A 23 -5.68 9.44 -5.68
N PHE A 24 -5.77 9.53 -7.00
CA PHE A 24 -7.04 9.41 -7.71
C PHE A 24 -7.35 7.95 -8.04
N PHE A 25 -8.64 7.62 -8.08
CA PHE A 25 -9.13 6.34 -8.60
C PHE A 25 -9.97 6.57 -9.86
N LYS A 26 -10.07 5.52 -10.67
CA LYS A 26 -10.97 5.45 -11.82
C LYS A 26 -12.12 4.50 -11.50
N VAL A 27 -13.31 4.85 -11.97
CA VAL A 27 -14.50 4.00 -11.92
C VAL A 27 -14.68 3.46 -13.33
N ASP A 28 -14.18 2.26 -13.57
CA ASP A 28 -14.18 1.63 -14.89
C ASP A 28 -15.31 0.59 -15.04
N GLY A 29 -16.20 0.50 -14.04
CA GLY A 29 -17.29 -0.49 -14.03
C GLY A 29 -16.77 -1.93 -14.03
N THR A 30 -17.43 -2.85 -14.71
CA THR A 30 -17.00 -4.25 -14.79
C THR A 30 -15.95 -4.51 -15.88
N ARG A 31 -15.49 -3.47 -16.60
CA ARG A 31 -14.62 -3.61 -17.77
C ARG A 31 -13.28 -4.27 -17.47
N PHE A 32 -12.73 -4.07 -16.28
CA PHE A 32 -11.41 -4.58 -15.88
C PHE A 32 -11.46 -5.48 -14.64
N GLY A 33 -12.58 -6.15 -14.39
CA GLY A 33 -12.75 -7.08 -13.26
C GLY A 33 -12.82 -6.42 -11.88
N GLN A 34 -12.56 -5.11 -11.79
CA GLN A 34 -12.70 -4.30 -10.58
C GLN A 34 -13.46 -3.01 -10.90
N SER A 35 -14.46 -2.69 -10.06
CA SER A 35 -15.30 -1.51 -10.24
C SER A 35 -14.55 -0.19 -10.02
N ARG A 36 -13.44 -0.25 -9.26
CA ARG A 36 -12.56 0.88 -8.97
C ARG A 36 -11.10 0.44 -9.04
N THR A 37 -10.27 1.26 -9.68
CA THR A 37 -8.81 1.04 -9.72
C THR A 37 -8.08 2.31 -9.31
N ILE A 38 -6.98 2.16 -8.57
CA ILE A 38 -6.10 3.28 -8.21
C ILE A 38 -5.26 3.68 -9.42
N LYS A 39 -5.13 4.99 -9.67
CA LYS A 39 -4.25 5.51 -10.72
C LYS A 39 -2.94 5.99 -10.10
N LEU A 40 -1.87 5.26 -10.39
CA LEU A 40 -0.50 5.66 -10.06
C LEU A 40 0.13 6.38 -11.26
N LEU A 41 0.88 7.44 -10.97
CA LEU A 41 1.66 8.20 -11.94
C LEU A 41 3.08 7.67 -11.92
N THR A 42 3.67 7.49 -13.10
CA THR A 42 5.09 7.17 -13.25
C THR A 42 5.94 8.40 -12.96
N GLY A 43 7.17 8.23 -12.49
CA GLY A 43 8.06 9.35 -12.16
C GLY A 43 7.59 10.18 -10.96
N SER A 44 6.73 9.60 -10.11
CA SER A 44 6.17 10.23 -8.92
C SER A 44 6.58 9.48 -7.66
N LYS A 45 6.58 10.20 -6.54
CA LYS A 45 6.86 9.65 -5.20
C LYS A 45 5.57 9.65 -4.38
N TYR A 46 5.38 8.63 -3.57
CA TYR A 46 4.22 8.47 -2.71
C TYR A 46 4.68 8.20 -1.28
N ARG A 47 4.03 8.88 -0.31
CA ARG A 47 4.05 8.43 1.07
C ARG A 47 3.00 7.34 1.22
N VAL A 48 3.42 6.18 1.69
CA VAL A 48 2.56 5.06 2.05
C VAL A 48 2.46 5.04 3.56
N GLU A 49 1.26 5.00 4.09
CA GLU A 49 1.00 4.78 5.51
C GLU A 49 0.34 3.43 5.69
N VAL A 50 0.86 2.61 6.60
CA VAL A 50 0.36 1.28 6.91
C VAL A 50 0.05 1.23 8.40
N ALA A 51 -1.22 1.02 8.75
CA ALA A 51 -1.62 0.73 10.13
C ALA A 51 -1.94 -0.76 10.26
N VAL A 52 -1.33 -1.42 11.24
CA VAL A 52 -1.49 -2.85 11.50
C VAL A 52 -2.04 -3.05 12.90
N LYS A 53 -3.02 -3.93 13.05
CA LYS A 53 -3.58 -4.39 14.34
C LYS A 53 -3.52 -5.91 14.45
N PRO A 54 -3.24 -6.50 15.63
CA PRO A 54 -2.94 -5.83 16.91
C PRO A 54 -1.52 -5.21 16.98
N GLY A 55 -1.28 -4.37 17.98
CA GLY A 55 -0.02 -3.61 18.14
C GLY A 55 1.24 -4.44 18.44
N ALA A 56 1.05 -5.73 18.73
CA ALA A 56 2.13 -6.70 18.85
C ALA A 56 2.79 -7.06 17.51
N LEU A 57 2.07 -6.89 16.39
CA LEU A 57 2.58 -7.23 15.07
C LEU A 57 3.64 -6.23 14.58
N GLU A 58 4.50 -6.71 13.68
CA GLU A 58 5.54 -5.92 13.05
C GLU A 58 5.46 -5.97 11.53
N ALA A 59 5.43 -4.81 10.87
CA ALA A 59 5.56 -4.71 9.42
C ALA A 59 6.94 -4.14 9.05
N THR A 60 7.64 -4.80 8.12
CA THR A 60 9.05 -4.47 7.79
C THR A 60 9.20 -3.88 6.40
N ASN A 61 8.70 -4.58 5.39
CA ASN A 61 8.85 -4.19 3.99
C ASN A 61 7.51 -4.27 3.27
N MET A 62 7.35 -3.39 2.28
CA MET A 62 6.25 -3.44 1.34
C MET A 62 6.79 -3.52 -0.08
N ASN A 63 6.10 -4.28 -0.93
CA ASN A 63 6.34 -4.33 -2.36
C ASN A 63 5.10 -3.82 -3.08
N ILE A 64 5.28 -2.87 -4.00
CA ILE A 64 4.25 -2.45 -4.95
C ILE A 64 4.85 -2.54 -6.35
N GLY A 65 4.32 -3.44 -7.18
CA GLY A 65 4.71 -3.54 -8.58
C GLY A 65 6.17 -3.90 -8.83
N GLY A 66 6.81 -4.62 -7.89
CA GLY A 66 8.22 -5.02 -7.97
C GLY A 66 9.18 -4.06 -7.24
N ILE A 67 8.71 -2.90 -6.79
CA ILE A 67 9.51 -1.97 -5.99
C ILE A 67 9.33 -2.31 -4.52
N VAL A 68 10.42 -2.75 -3.89
CA VAL A 68 10.48 -3.06 -2.45
C VAL A 68 11.02 -1.85 -1.70
N PHE A 69 10.33 -1.44 -0.64
CA PHE A 69 10.74 -0.33 0.22
C PHE A 69 10.47 -0.66 1.69
N PRO A 70 11.30 -0.12 2.62
CA PRO A 70 11.12 -0.33 4.04
C PRO A 70 9.91 0.45 4.58
N LEU A 71 9.35 -0.07 5.67
CA LEU A 71 8.32 0.56 6.48
C LEU A 71 8.97 1.01 7.81
N GLU A 72 8.96 2.32 8.04
CA GLU A 72 9.52 2.94 9.24
C GLU A 72 8.40 3.22 10.26
N GLN A 73 8.52 2.63 11.45
CA GLN A 73 7.53 2.82 12.51
C GLN A 73 7.43 4.29 12.92
N GLN A 74 6.22 4.82 12.96
CA GLN A 74 5.91 6.18 13.38
C GLN A 74 5.32 6.21 14.79
N SER A 75 4.40 5.28 15.08
CA SER A 75 3.77 5.17 16.39
C SER A 75 3.37 3.72 16.68
N ARG A 76 3.25 3.39 17.96
CA ARG A 76 2.80 2.09 18.45
C ARG A 76 2.03 2.27 19.75
N ASP A 77 0.92 1.57 19.88
CA ASP A 77 0.20 1.30 21.12
C ASP A 77 -0.17 -0.20 21.20
N GLU A 78 -0.94 -0.61 22.21
CA GLU A 78 -1.37 -2.00 22.37
C GLU A 78 -2.30 -2.46 21.23
N GLU A 79 -3.10 -1.56 20.66
CA GLU A 79 -4.08 -1.88 19.63
C GLU A 79 -3.47 -1.89 18.23
N SER A 80 -2.49 -1.03 17.96
CA SER A 80 -2.02 -0.77 16.61
C SER A 80 -0.59 -0.26 16.51
N VAL A 81 0.03 -0.50 15.35
CA VAL A 81 1.30 0.08 14.93
C VAL A 81 1.11 0.80 13.60
N VAL A 82 1.63 2.02 13.49
CA VAL A 82 1.58 2.82 12.26
C VAL A 82 2.99 2.95 11.69
N TYR A 83 3.13 2.68 10.40
CA TYR A 83 4.38 2.75 9.65
C TYR A 83 4.24 3.70 8.46
N HIS A 84 5.33 4.39 8.12
CA HIS A 84 5.45 5.14 6.87
C HIS A 84 6.49 4.49 5.95
N GLY A 85 6.19 4.42 4.66
CA GLY A 85 7.10 3.99 3.61
C GLY A 85 7.11 4.98 2.45
N ARG A 86 8.18 4.94 1.66
CA ARG A 86 8.32 5.78 0.46
C ARG A 86 8.30 4.90 -0.79
N TYR A 87 7.21 5.01 -1.55
CA TYR A 87 7.07 4.33 -2.83
C TYR A 87 7.48 5.27 -3.97
N ASP A 88 8.57 4.93 -4.66
CA ASP A 88 9.15 5.72 -5.74
C ASP A 88 8.93 5.04 -7.10
N THR A 89 8.25 5.72 -8.01
CA THR A 89 7.95 5.20 -9.36
C THR A 89 8.84 5.80 -10.44
N GLU A 90 9.96 6.43 -10.04
CA GLU A 90 11.01 6.85 -10.97
C GLU A 90 11.52 5.63 -11.75
N GLY A 91 11.59 5.76 -13.09
CA GLY A 91 11.97 4.66 -13.98
C GLY A 91 10.90 3.61 -14.29
N VAL A 92 9.72 3.65 -13.65
CA VAL A 92 8.62 2.73 -13.98
C VAL A 92 7.99 3.11 -15.34
N PRO A 93 7.88 2.18 -16.31
CA PRO A 93 7.26 2.47 -17.59
C PRO A 93 5.76 2.69 -17.46
N HIS A 94 5.21 3.61 -18.25
CA HIS A 94 3.78 3.85 -18.29
C HIS A 94 3.06 2.76 -19.09
N THR A 95 1.83 2.43 -18.68
CA THR A 95 0.94 1.57 -19.45
C THR A 95 0.27 2.36 -20.58
N LYS A 96 0.00 1.70 -21.71
CA LYS A 96 -0.71 2.33 -22.83
C LYS A 96 -2.12 2.72 -22.40
N SER A 97 -2.66 3.79 -22.97
CA SER A 97 -4.03 4.21 -22.70
C SER A 97 -5.02 3.10 -23.07
N GLY A 98 -5.98 2.84 -22.17
CA GLY A 98 -6.95 1.75 -22.32
C GLY A 98 -6.45 0.37 -21.88
N ASP A 99 -5.15 0.23 -21.58
CA ASP A 99 -4.57 -0.97 -21.00
C ASP A 99 -4.45 -0.86 -19.47
N ARG A 100 -4.51 -2.00 -18.79
CA ARG A 100 -4.39 -2.11 -17.32
C ARG A 100 -3.56 -3.33 -17.00
N GLN A 101 -2.43 -3.11 -16.33
CA GLN A 101 -1.62 -4.19 -15.79
C GLN A 101 -1.94 -4.34 -14.30
N PRO A 102 -2.20 -5.57 -13.81
CA PRO A 102 -2.34 -5.79 -12.38
C PRO A 102 -1.02 -5.47 -11.69
N ILE A 103 -1.08 -4.64 -10.64
CA ILE A 103 0.07 -4.31 -9.80
C ILE A 103 -0.03 -5.18 -8.56
N GLN A 104 0.92 -6.09 -8.38
CA GLN A 104 1.01 -6.89 -7.15
C GLN A 104 1.38 -5.99 -5.98
N VAL A 105 0.70 -6.19 -4.85
CA VAL A 105 1.01 -5.54 -3.58
C VAL A 105 1.24 -6.63 -2.54
N SER A 106 2.35 -6.56 -1.80
CA SER A 106 2.61 -7.45 -0.66
C SER A 106 3.22 -6.68 0.49
N ILE A 107 2.88 -7.07 1.71
CA ILE A 107 3.41 -6.51 2.97
C ILE A 107 3.95 -7.68 3.76
N GLU A 108 5.19 -7.55 4.27
CA GLU A 108 5.78 -8.50 5.19
C GLU A 108 5.33 -8.16 6.61
N VAL A 109 4.62 -9.08 7.27
CA VAL A 109 4.12 -8.94 8.64
C VAL A 109 4.61 -10.12 9.48
N ARG A 110 5.07 -9.82 10.70
CA ARG A 110 5.60 -10.79 11.68
C ARG A 110 4.86 -10.63 13.01
N SER A 111 4.74 -11.73 13.76
CA SER A 111 4.10 -11.82 15.07
C SER A 111 5.09 -12.26 16.14
#